data_AF-A0A811QKB0-F1
#
_entry.id   AF-A0A811QKB0-F1
#
_cell.length_a   1.000
_cell.length_b   1.000
_cell.length_c   1.000
_cell.angle_alpha   90.00
_cell.angle_beta   90.00
_cell.angle_gamma   90.00
#
_symmetry.space_group_name_H-M   'P 1'
#
loop_
_entity.id
_entity.type
_entity.pdbx_description
1 polymer ?
#
loop_
_entity_poly.entity_id
_entity_poly.type
_entity_poly.pdbx_seq_one_letter_code
_entity_poly.pdbx_strand_id
1 'polypeptide(L)'
;MELAELPFRLLEEITEGFSEGRLLGTGSYGRVYKGVHKNGDEVAVKRLSYDLEDEQFKELRNHMRLDHPNIVRVVGYYDETQHKQVNYEGKFVVAEVRHRALCLEYMHNGSLQKHLSG
;
A
#
# COMPACT_ATOMS: atom_id res chain seq x y z
N MET A 1 -1.23 2.20 -20.32
CA MET A 1 -0.70 1.04 -19.59
C MET A 1 -1.79 0.59 -18.64
N GLU A 2 -2.24 -0.66 -18.72
CA GLU A 2 -3.27 -1.18 -17.81
C GLU A 2 -2.62 -1.40 -16.43
N LEU A 3 -3.27 -0.95 -15.35
CA LEU A 3 -2.75 -1.18 -14.00
C LEU A 3 -2.90 -2.66 -13.65
N ALA A 4 -1.81 -3.26 -13.18
CA ALA A 4 -1.83 -4.64 -12.72
C ALA A 4 -2.32 -4.74 -11.27
N GLU A 5 -3.28 -5.62 -11.05
CA GLU A 5 -3.58 -6.14 -9.72
C GLU A 5 -2.48 -7.12 -9.30
N LEU A 6 -1.89 -6.87 -8.13
CA LEU A 6 -0.75 -7.60 -7.60
C LEU A 6 -1.21 -8.56 -6.51
N PRO A 7 -0.70 -9.79 -6.45
CA PRO A 7 -1.05 -10.73 -5.39
C PRO A 7 -0.46 -10.28 -4.05
N PHE A 8 -1.20 -10.50 -2.96
CA PHE A 8 -0.73 -10.14 -1.61
C PHE A 8 0.65 -10.68 -1.27
N ARG A 9 0.91 -11.94 -1.64
CA ARG A 9 2.18 -12.61 -1.37
C ARG A 9 3.37 -11.89 -2.00
N LEU A 10 3.17 -11.26 -3.17
CA LEU A 10 4.22 -10.45 -3.78
C LEU A 10 4.51 -9.22 -2.91
N LEU A 11 3.48 -8.55 -2.40
CA LEU A 11 3.65 -7.40 -1.51
C LEU A 11 4.34 -7.79 -0.21
N GLU A 12 3.95 -8.93 0.38
CA GLU A 12 4.65 -9.48 1.55
C GLU A 12 6.12 -9.78 1.22
N GLU A 13 6.40 -10.42 0.10
CA GLU A 13 7.77 -10.77 -0.31
C GLU A 13 8.65 -9.53 -0.48
N ILE A 14 8.22 -8.55 -1.28
CA ILE A 14 9.04 -7.37 -1.60
C ILE A 14 9.22 -6.43 -0.40
N THR A 15 8.35 -6.52 0.61
CA THR A 15 8.39 -5.70 1.83
C THR A 15 8.88 -6.45 3.07
N GLU A 16 9.39 -7.68 2.92
CA GLU A 16 9.81 -8.54 4.03
C GLU A 16 8.70 -8.73 5.10
N GLY A 17 7.48 -8.96 4.64
CA GLY A 17 6.30 -9.11 5.51
C GLY A 17 5.80 -7.79 6.09
N PHE A 18 5.96 -6.67 5.37
CA PHE A 18 5.70 -5.32 5.87
C PHE A 18 6.53 -5.00 7.12
N SER A 19 7.83 -5.34 7.10
CA SER A 19 8.71 -5.15 8.26
C SER A 19 8.91 -3.68 8.61
N GLU A 20 9.13 -3.38 9.89
CA GLU A 20 9.45 -2.03 10.35
C GLU A 20 10.76 -1.50 9.73
N GLY A 21 11.71 -2.38 9.41
CA GLY A 21 12.94 -2.01 8.69
C GLY A 21 12.69 -1.51 7.26
N ARG A 22 11.53 -1.82 6.69
CA ARG A 22 11.08 -1.31 5.38
C ARG A 22 10.16 -0.10 5.50
N LEU A 23 9.80 0.37 6.69
CA LEU A 23 8.89 1.51 6.86
C LEU A 23 9.53 2.82 6.37
N LEU A 24 8.89 3.48 5.41
CA LEU A 24 9.28 4.81 4.92
C LEU A 24 8.57 5.94 5.64
N GLY A 25 7.35 5.67 6.13
CA GLY A 25 6.56 6.61 6.92
C GLY A 25 5.14 6.15 7.18
N THR A 26 4.46 6.90 8.04
CA THR A 26 3.05 6.72 8.38
C THR A 26 2.30 8.00 8.05
N GLY A 27 1.15 7.88 7.40
CA GLY A 27 0.26 8.99 7.10
C GLY A 27 -1.17 8.70 7.54
N SER A 28 -2.08 9.65 7.31
CA SER A 28 -3.51 9.51 7.65
C SER A 28 -4.17 8.31 6.97
N TYR A 29 -3.74 7.93 5.78
CA TYR A 29 -4.31 6.84 4.97
C TYR A 29 -3.54 5.52 5.11
N GLY A 30 -2.77 5.34 6.18
CA GLY A 30 -2.02 4.12 6.45
C GLY A 30 -0.49 4.29 6.38
N ARG A 31 0.20 3.19 6.08
CA ARG A 31 1.66 3.07 6.22
C ARG A 31 2.31 2.85 4.86
N VAL A 32 3.48 3.45 4.66
CA VAL A 32 4.24 3.33 3.41
C VAL A 32 5.52 2.55 3.68
N TYR A 33 5.73 1.49 2.92
CA TYR A 33 6.90 0.61 3.02
C TYR A 33 7.72 0.64 1.74
N LYS A 34 9.01 0.41 1.84
CA LYS A 34 9.90 0.19 0.70
C LYS A 34 9.74 -1.25 0.23
N GLY A 35 9.31 -1.44 -1.01
CA GLY A 35 9.34 -2.71 -1.71
C GLY A 35 10.60 -2.82 -2.56
N VAL A 36 11.24 -3.99 -2.58
CA VAL A 36 12.35 -4.28 -3.51
C VAL A 36 12.05 -5.61 -4.22
N HIS A 37 11.89 -5.55 -5.53
CA HIS A 37 11.69 -6.72 -6.38
C HIS A 37 13.00 -7.55 -6.48
N LYS A 38 12.90 -8.81 -6.92
CA LYS A 38 14.06 -9.70 -7.08
C LYS A 38 15.13 -9.18 -8.05
N ASN A 39 14.71 -8.39 -9.03
CA ASN A 39 15.58 -7.76 -10.01
C ASN A 39 16.25 -6.47 -9.48
N GLY A 40 15.94 -6.04 -8.25
CA GLY A 40 16.47 -4.84 -7.63
C GLY A 40 15.59 -3.60 -7.80
N ASP A 41 14.50 -3.67 -8.57
CA ASP A 41 13.61 -2.53 -8.76
C ASP A 41 12.91 -2.15 -7.46
N GLU A 42 12.86 -0.85 -7.19
CA GLU A 42 12.31 -0.32 -5.95
C GLU A 42 10.93 0.31 -6.16
N VAL A 43 10.02 0.04 -5.22
CA VAL A 43 8.67 0.61 -5.19
C VAL A 43 8.35 1.12 -3.79
N ALA A 44 7.39 2.03 -3.69
CA ALA A 44 6.77 2.40 -2.42
C ALA A 44 5.39 1.73 -2.30
N VAL A 45 5.23 0.85 -1.31
CA VAL A 45 3.98 0.15 -1.03
C VAL A 45 3.21 0.89 0.05
N LYS A 46 2.16 1.62 -0.34
CA LYS A 46 1.24 2.28 0.58
C LYS A 46 0.15 1.29 0.99
N ARG A 47 0.32 0.67 2.16
CA ARG A 47 -0.69 -0.19 2.78
C ARG A 47 -1.74 0.68 3.47
N LEU A 48 -2.98 0.49 3.03
CA LEU A 48 -4.13 1.24 3.49
C LEU A 48 -4.60 0.72 4.85
N SER A 49 -5.02 1.63 5.72
CA SER A 49 -5.64 1.28 6.99
C SER A 49 -7.02 0.64 6.79
N TYR A 50 -7.42 -0.20 7.75
CA TYR A 50 -8.63 -1.01 7.67
C TYR A 50 -9.93 -0.21 7.73
N ASP A 51 -9.86 0.97 8.34
CA ASP A 51 -10.95 1.94 8.52
C ASP A 51 -11.18 2.82 7.29
N LEU A 52 -10.41 2.65 6.22
CA LEU A 52 -10.61 3.42 5.01
C LEU A 52 -11.95 3.11 4.35
N GLU A 53 -12.84 4.10 4.38
CA GLU A 53 -14.13 4.05 3.71
C GLU A 53 -13.96 3.90 2.18
N ASP A 54 -14.94 3.28 1.52
CA ASP A 54 -14.90 3.04 0.08
C ASP A 54 -14.84 4.35 -0.73
N GLU A 55 -15.34 5.45 -0.18
CA GLU A 55 -15.23 6.81 -0.75
C GLU A 55 -13.76 7.27 -0.82
N GLN A 56 -12.97 7.02 0.22
CA GLN A 56 -11.53 7.36 0.26
C GLN A 56 -10.74 6.47 -0.70
N PHE A 57 -11.19 5.23 -0.89
CA PHE A 57 -10.61 4.35 -1.90
C PHE A 57 -10.88 4.81 -3.34
N LYS A 58 -12.01 5.48 -3.58
CA LYS A 58 -12.32 6.08 -4.88
C LYS A 58 -11.32 7.17 -5.25
N GLU A 59 -10.88 7.99 -4.29
CA GLU A 59 -9.81 8.98 -4.51
C GLU A 59 -8.50 8.30 -4.92
N LEU A 60 -8.17 7.16 -4.31
CA LEU A 60 -7.00 6.37 -4.70
C LEU A 60 -7.16 5.74 -6.09
N ARG A 61 -8.36 5.28 -6.48
CA ARG A 61 -8.64 4.83 -7.86
C ARG A 61 -8.54 5.98 -8.86
N ASN A 62 -8.82 7.22 -8.47
CA ASN A 62 -8.59 8.37 -9.34
C ASN A 62 -7.08 8.60 -9.54
N HIS A 63 -6.27 8.46 -8.50
CA HIS A 63 -4.80 8.57 -8.60
C HIS A 63 -4.22 7.56 -9.61
N MET A 64 -4.77 6.34 -9.67
CA MET A 64 -4.38 5.36 -10.69
C MET A 64 -4.50 5.87 -12.14
N ARG A 65 -5.44 6.79 -12.40
CA ARG A 65 -5.67 7.34 -13.74
C ARG A 65 -4.79 8.54 -14.07
N LEU A 66 -4.00 9.01 -13.12
CA LEU A 66 -3.13 10.17 -13.29
C LEU A 66 -1.78 9.72 -13.87
N ASP A 67 -1.42 10.32 -14.99
CA ASP A 67 -0.12 10.15 -15.63
C ASP A 67 0.43 11.55 -15.97
N HIS A 68 1.27 12.08 -15.08
CA HIS A 68 1.84 13.41 -15.21
C HIS A 68 3.25 13.46 -14.59
N PRO A 69 4.23 14.17 -15.18
CA PRO A 69 5.61 14.21 -14.69
C PRO A 69 5.82 14.71 -13.25
N ASN A 70 4.81 15.36 -12.67
CA ASN A 70 4.85 15.91 -11.31
C ASN A 70 3.91 15.19 -10.33
N ILE A 71 3.32 14.07 -10.75
CA ILE A 71 2.47 13.24 -9.91
C ILE A 71 3.13 11.87 -9.82
N VAL A 72 3.37 11.39 -8.61
CA VAL A 72 3.95 10.06 -8.38
C VAL A 72 3.08 9.00 -9.05
N ARG A 73 3.67 8.16 -9.88
CA ARG A 73 2.92 7.18 -10.68
C ARG A 73 2.54 5.96 -9.84
N VAL A 74 1.29 5.51 -9.99
CA VAL A 74 0.84 4.21 -9.50
C VAL A 74 1.26 3.14 -10.50
N VAL A 75 2.02 2.14 -10.05
CA VAL A 75 2.55 1.05 -10.88
C VAL A 75 1.81 -0.27 -10.69
N GLY A 76 0.98 -0.35 -9.65
CA GLY A 76 0.12 -1.50 -9.39
C GLY A 76 -0.70 -1.30 -8.11
N TYR A 77 -1.61 -2.23 -7.85
CA TYR A 77 -2.47 -2.17 -6.67
C TYR A 77 -2.82 -3.55 -6.16
N TYR A 78 -3.39 -3.59 -4.95
CA TYR A 78 -3.95 -4.80 -4.37
C TYR A 78 -5.22 -4.42 -3.61
N ASP A 79 -6.28 -5.19 -3.81
CA ASP A 79 -7.59 -5.01 -3.19
C ASP A 79 -8.25 -6.38 -3.02
N GLU A 80 -8.01 -7.03 -1.89
CA GLU A 80 -8.60 -8.34 -1.59
C GLU A 80 -9.37 -8.30 -0.28
N THR A 81 -10.53 -8.95 -0.31
CA THR A 81 -11.37 -9.17 0.86
C THR A 81 -11.23 -10.62 1.30
N GLN A 82 -10.63 -10.83 2.47
CA GLN A 82 -10.45 -12.15 3.07
C GLN A 82 -11.50 -12.40 4.16
N HIS A 83 -12.06 -13.60 4.20
CA HIS A 83 -12.93 -14.03 5.29
C HIS A 83 -12.10 -14.85 6.27
N LYS A 84 -11.87 -14.32 7.48
CA LYS A 84 -11.08 -14.99 8.52
C LYS A 84 -11.98 -15.41 9.66
N GLN A 85 -11.84 -16.65 10.09
CA GLN A 85 -12.47 -17.12 11.32
C GLN A 85 -11.67 -16.57 12.51
N VAL A 86 -12.32 -15.73 13.32
CA VAL A 86 -11.72 -15.10 14.50
C VAL A 86 -12.51 -15.51 15.74
N ASN A 87 -11.80 -15.63 16.87
CA ASN A 87 -12.45 -15.85 18.16
C ASN A 87 -12.86 -14.49 18.74
N TYR A 88 -14.16 -14.30 18.93
CA TYR A 88 -14.72 -13.13 19.60
C TYR A 88 -15.54 -13.63 20.80
N GLU A 89 -15.10 -13.28 22.00
CA GLU A 89 -15.78 -13.66 23.26
C GLU A 89 -16.06 -15.17 23.37
N GLY A 90 -15.12 -16.02 22.93
CA GLY A 90 -15.27 -17.47 22.98
C GLY A 90 -16.11 -18.07 21.87
N LYS A 91 -16.65 -17.25 20.95
CA LYS A 91 -17.37 -17.70 19.75
C LYS A 91 -16.51 -17.51 18.52
N PHE A 92 -16.48 -18.51 17.63
CA PHE A 92 -15.86 -18.36 16.32
C PHE A 92 -16.83 -17.61 15.40
N VAL A 93 -16.42 -16.42 14.96
CA VAL A 93 -17.16 -15.60 14.00
C VAL A 93 -16.32 -15.44 12.74
N VAL A 94 -16.98 -15.27 11.59
CA VAL A 94 -16.30 -14.95 10.34
C VAL A 94 -16.22 -13.43 10.24
N ALA A 95 -15.00 -12.91 10.28
CA ALA A 95 -14.71 -11.50 10.06
C ALA A 95 -14.27 -11.27 8.61
N GLU A 96 -14.81 -10.21 8.00
CA GLU A 96 -14.31 -9.70 6.73
C GLU A 96 -13.08 -8.82 7.01
N VAL A 97 -11.94 -9.16 6.40
CA VAL A 97 -10.70 -8.40 6.50
C VAL A 97 -10.34 -7.95 5.09
N ARG A 98 -10.51 -6.64 4.84
CA ARG A 98 -10.08 -6.03 3.58
C ARG A 98 -8.60 -5.66 3.67
N HIS A 99 -7.82 -6.13 2.71
CA HIS A 99 -6.44 -5.75 2.55
C HIS A 99 -6.30 -4.94 1.27
N ARG A 100 -5.93 -3.67 1.40
CA ARG A 100 -5.75 -2.75 0.27
C ARG A 100 -4.37 -2.13 0.28
N ALA A 101 -3.75 -1.99 -0.88
CA ALA A 101 -2.48 -1.32 -1.05
C ALA A 101 -2.32 -0.70 -2.44
N LEU A 102 -1.52 0.37 -2.52
CA LEU A 102 -1.01 0.91 -3.77
C LEU A 102 0.50 0.67 -3.86
N CYS A 103 0.97 0.27 -5.03
CA CYS A 103 2.37 0.30 -5.38
C CYS A 103 2.64 1.55 -6.22
N LEU A 104 3.53 2.39 -5.72
CA LEU A 104 3.96 3.63 -6.32
C LEU A 104 5.41 3.48 -6.76
N GLU A 105 5.83 4.25 -7.76
CA GLU A 105 7.25 4.38 -8.05
C GLU A 105 8.01 4.94 -6.83
N TYR A 106 9.25 4.49 -6.64
CA TYR A 106 10.05 4.90 -5.50
C TYR A 106 10.78 6.22 -5.74
N MET A 107 10.49 7.21 -4.89
CA MET A 107 11.13 8.53 -4.92
C MET A 107 12.38 8.52 -4.05
N HIS A 108 13.56 8.48 -4.67
CA HIS A 108 14.85 8.28 -4.00
C HIS A 108 15.23 9.43 -3.06
N ASN A 109 14.79 10.64 -3.38
CA ASN A 109 14.99 11.82 -2.53
C ASN A 109 13.91 11.95 -1.44
N GLY A 110 13.03 10.97 -1.27
CA GLY A 110 12.00 10.99 -0.23
C GLY A 110 11.05 12.20 -0.32
N SER A 111 10.43 12.55 0.82
CA SER A 111 9.47 13.65 0.88
C SER A 111 10.16 15.00 0.99
N LEU A 112 9.53 16.02 0.41
CA LEU A 112 9.97 17.41 0.50
C LEU A 112 10.05 17.89 1.96
N GLN A 113 9.17 17.40 2.85
CA GLN A 113 9.19 17.74 4.27
C GLN A 113 10.56 17.51 4.92
N LYS A 114 11.28 16.44 4.55
CA LYS A 114 12.63 16.14 5.07
C LYS A 114 13.70 17.16 4.64
N HIS A 115 13.41 17.97 3.62
CA HIS A 115 14.31 18.96 3.03
C HIS A 115 13.95 20.39 3.44
N LEU A 116 12.77 20.60 4.01
CA LEU A 116 12.29 21.91 4.47
C LEU A 116 12.41 22.10 5.98
N SER A 117 12.52 21.01 6.74
CA SER A 117 12.79 21.04 8.17
C SER A 117 14.28 21.31 8.43
N GLY A 118 14.67 22.58 8.34
CA GLY A 118 15.91 23.09 8.92
C GLY A 118 15.79 23.32 10.42
#